data_AF-A0A3M2CIB8-F1
#
_entry.id   AF-A0A3M2CIB8-F1
#
_cell.length_a   1.000
_cell.length_b   1.000
_cell.length_c   1.000
_cell.angle_alpha   90.00
_cell.angle_beta   90.00
_cell.angle_gamma   90.00
#
_symmetry.space_group_name_H-M   'P 1'
#
loop_
_entity.id
_entity.type
_entity.pdbx_description
1 polymer ?
#
loop_
_entity_poly.entity_id
_entity_poly.type
_entity_poly.pdbx_seq_one_letter_code
_entity_poly.pdbx_strand_id
1 'polypeptide(L)'
;MKLFFLKPAFGVKNVEFVYFDDSYTGAEIWNNDTGGLRPPYLQITRIYIGWPFCSTFVDRPAVSHTPDEQLLEEFWPIYSAAAGLRQGVKAPDWWPKAEGVYRLPVTPLWGGLVTNSMIFAAFYFLPGTLFRIARQRHRRKRNACLNCGYDFGTLSPCPECGSTP
;
A
#
# COMPACT_ATOMS: atom_id res chain seq x y z
N MET A 1 15.21 -9.09 14.31
CA MET A 1 14.85 -8.18 13.20
C MET A 1 14.64 -9.03 11.94
N LYS A 2 13.42 -9.51 11.70
CA LYS A 2 13.11 -10.27 10.48
C LYS A 2 13.11 -9.28 9.32
N LEU A 3 14.10 -9.34 8.43
CA LEU A 3 14.01 -8.66 7.14
C LEU A 3 12.80 -9.26 6.41
N PHE A 4 11.72 -8.49 6.33
CA PHE A 4 10.61 -8.75 5.42
C PHE A 4 11.18 -8.70 4.00
N PHE A 5 11.58 -9.85 3.47
CA PHE A 5 11.86 -9.98 2.05
C PHE A 5 10.57 -9.62 1.30
N LEU A 6 10.62 -8.48 0.61
CA LEU A 6 9.62 -8.02 -0.34
C LEU A 6 9.60 -9.02 -1.50
N LYS A 7 8.93 -10.18 -1.33
CA LYS A 7 8.43 -10.91 -2.49
C LYS A 7 7.48 -9.94 -3.19
N PRO A 8 7.68 -9.60 -4.48
CA PRO A 8 6.70 -8.85 -5.23
C PRO A 8 5.42 -9.70 -5.24
N ALA A 9 4.49 -9.37 -4.34
CA ALA A 9 3.23 -10.06 -4.21
C ALA A 9 2.31 -9.50 -5.28
N PHE A 10 2.51 -9.91 -6.52
CA PHE A 10 1.48 -9.85 -7.53
C PHE A 10 0.51 -11.00 -7.26
N GLY A 11 -0.78 -10.70 -7.20
CA GLY A 11 -1.84 -11.69 -7.06
C GLY A 11 -2.54 -11.69 -5.71
N VAL A 12 -3.82 -12.07 -5.74
CA VAL A 12 -4.65 -12.35 -4.56
C VAL A 12 -3.96 -13.44 -3.76
N LYS A 13 -3.30 -13.08 -2.66
CA LYS A 13 -2.82 -14.05 -1.70
C LYS A 13 -3.92 -14.30 -0.68
N ASN A 14 -4.62 -15.43 -0.84
CA ASN A 14 -5.42 -16.00 0.24
C ASN A 14 -4.44 -16.41 1.35
N VAL A 15 -4.36 -15.62 2.42
CA VAL A 15 -3.54 -15.98 3.59
C VAL A 15 -4.44 -16.09 4.82
N GLU A 16 -4.40 -17.32 5.32
CA GLU A 16 -4.67 -17.84 6.66
C GLU A 16 -6.09 -17.85 7.22
N PHE A 17 -6.48 -19.08 7.54
CA PHE A 17 -7.54 -19.47 8.45
C PHE A 17 -7.30 -18.77 9.79
N VAL A 18 -8.08 -17.74 10.08
CA VAL A 18 -8.26 -17.30 11.47
C VAL A 18 -9.26 -18.29 12.07
N TYR A 19 -8.74 -19.41 12.59
CA TYR A 19 -9.29 -19.88 13.85
C TYR A 19 -9.21 -18.66 14.77
N PHE A 20 -10.28 -18.29 15.47
CA PHE A 20 -10.22 -17.24 16.47
C PHE A 20 -9.01 -17.53 17.38
N ASP A 21 -7.87 -16.92 17.07
CA ASP A 21 -6.60 -17.13 17.72
C ASP A 21 -6.54 -16.07 18.81
N ASP A 22 -6.47 -16.58 20.04
CA ASP A 22 -6.53 -15.97 21.38
C ASP A 22 -5.80 -14.63 21.57
N SER A 23 -4.93 -14.25 20.65
CA SER A 23 -3.95 -13.18 20.86
C SER A 23 -4.35 -11.82 20.29
N TYR A 24 -5.36 -11.71 19.43
CA TYR A 24 -5.64 -10.46 18.69
C TYR A 24 -6.82 -9.61 19.20
N THR A 25 -7.78 -10.18 19.95
CA THR A 25 -8.97 -9.44 20.44
C THR A 25 -9.01 -9.25 21.95
N GLY A 26 -8.18 -9.96 22.73
CA GLY A 26 -8.23 -9.91 24.20
C GLY A 26 -9.56 -10.39 24.79
N ALA A 27 -10.41 -11.05 23.99
CA ALA A 27 -11.65 -11.64 24.44
C ALA A 27 -11.34 -13.06 24.94
N GLU A 28 -11.60 -13.34 26.22
CA GLU A 28 -11.48 -14.68 26.81
C GLU A 28 -12.19 -15.70 25.93
N ILE A 29 -11.46 -16.70 25.42
CA ILE A 29 -12.04 -17.75 24.60
C ILE A 29 -12.94 -18.64 25.45
N TRP A 30 -14.21 -18.59 25.08
CA TRP A 30 -15.00 -19.76 24.72
C TRP A 30 -14.50 -21.10 25.29
N ASN A 31 -14.97 -21.39 26.50
CA ASN A 31 -14.61 -22.61 27.20
C ASN A 31 -15.31 -23.84 26.59
N ASN A 32 -14.55 -24.75 25.98
CA ASN A 32 -15.06 -26.04 25.46
C ASN A 32 -15.80 -26.87 26.54
N ASP A 33 -15.54 -26.61 27.82
CA ASP A 33 -16.18 -27.31 28.94
C ASP A 33 -17.60 -26.80 29.24
N THR A 34 -18.02 -25.67 28.65
CA THR A 34 -19.33 -25.04 28.93
C THR A 34 -20.47 -25.46 27.99
N GLY A 35 -20.21 -26.29 26.97
CA GLY A 35 -21.27 -26.81 26.09
C GLY A 35 -22.02 -25.75 25.28
N GLY A 36 -21.46 -24.55 25.10
CA GLY A 36 -22.10 -23.49 24.34
C GLY A 36 -22.21 -23.77 22.83
N LEU A 37 -22.80 -22.83 22.09
CA LEU A 37 -22.79 -22.79 20.62
C LEU A 37 -21.38 -22.54 20.07
N ARG A 38 -20.77 -23.54 19.43
CA ARG A 38 -19.49 -23.34 18.72
C ARG A 38 -19.65 -22.17 17.74
N PRO A 39 -18.80 -21.14 17.78
CA PRO A 39 -18.86 -20.10 16.77
C PRO A 39 -18.69 -20.75 15.39
N PRO A 40 -19.49 -20.35 14.39
CA PRO A 40 -19.34 -20.89 13.04
C PRO A 40 -17.89 -20.65 12.58
N TYR A 41 -17.34 -21.59 11.82
CA TYR A 41 -15.99 -21.46 11.24
C TYR A 41 -15.92 -20.19 10.37
N LEU A 42 -15.43 -19.10 10.96
CA LEU A 42 -15.30 -17.80 10.31
C LEU A 42 -13.96 -17.77 9.59
N GLN A 43 -13.98 -17.92 8.27
CA GLN A 43 -12.82 -17.77 7.43
C GLN A 43 -12.65 -16.30 7.04
N ILE A 44 -11.53 -15.67 7.40
CA ILE A 44 -11.21 -14.32 6.92
C ILE A 44 -10.28 -14.44 5.71
N THR A 45 -10.76 -14.02 4.54
CA THR A 45 -9.96 -13.91 3.33
C THR A 45 -9.42 -12.49 3.21
N ARG A 46 -8.11 -12.31 3.37
CA ARG A 46 -7.46 -11.01 3.14
C ARG A 46 -7.06 -10.85 1.68
N ILE A 47 -7.58 -9.81 1.04
CA ILE A 47 -7.29 -9.46 -0.36
C ILE A 47 -6.33 -8.26 -0.38
N TYR A 48 -5.14 -8.45 -0.95
CA TYR A 48 -4.12 -7.40 -1.09
C TYR A 48 -4.23 -6.74 -2.46
N ILE A 49 -4.18 -5.40 -2.49
CA ILE A 49 -4.44 -4.59 -3.68
C ILE A 49 -3.36 -3.50 -3.82
N GLY A 50 -2.85 -3.30 -5.04
CA GLY A 50 -1.95 -2.21 -5.40
C GLY A 50 -0.92 -2.60 -6.48
N TRP A 51 -0.39 -1.59 -7.17
CA TRP A 51 0.68 -1.72 -8.15
C TRP A 51 1.67 -0.54 -8.00
N PRO A 52 3.00 -0.73 -8.19
CA PRO A 52 3.68 -1.99 -8.50
C PRO A 52 3.78 -2.98 -7.33
N PHE A 53 3.64 -2.51 -6.09
CA PHE A 53 3.52 -3.34 -4.90
C PHE A 53 2.14 -3.16 -4.28
N CYS A 54 1.62 -4.21 -3.62
CA CYS A 54 0.38 -4.11 -2.85
C CYS A 54 0.52 -3.05 -1.77
N SER A 55 -0.29 -2.00 -1.80
CA SER A 55 -0.24 -0.87 -0.85
C SER A 55 -1.44 -0.80 0.07
N THR A 56 -2.46 -1.62 -0.17
CA THR A 56 -3.70 -1.67 0.61
C THR A 56 -4.19 -3.11 0.73
N PHE A 57 -5.10 -3.36 1.67
CA PHE A 57 -5.81 -4.63 1.75
C PHE A 57 -7.26 -4.46 2.23
N VAL A 58 -8.05 -5.51 2.03
CA VAL A 58 -9.41 -5.66 2.56
C VAL A 58 -9.61 -7.07 3.11
N ASP A 59 -10.24 -7.17 4.28
CA ASP A 59 -10.63 -8.43 4.91
C ASP A 59 -12.06 -8.78 4.49
N ARG A 60 -12.23 -9.96 3.91
CA ARG A 60 -13.52 -10.52 3.51
C ARG A 60 -13.84 -11.73 4.37
N PRO A 61 -14.84 -11.64 5.27
CA PRO A 61 -15.31 -12.81 5.99
C PRO A 61 -16.03 -13.76 5.02
N ALA A 62 -15.88 -15.05 5.25
CA ALA A 62 -16.57 -16.15 4.61
C ALA A 62 -16.87 -17.19 5.70
N VAL A 63 -17.91 -17.99 5.53
CA VAL A 63 -18.22 -19.10 6.42
C VAL A 63 -18.06 -20.40 5.64
N SER A 64 -17.33 -21.37 6.17
CA SER A 64 -16.88 -22.53 5.40
C SER A 64 -17.92 -23.66 5.25
N HIS A 65 -19.06 -23.59 5.95
CA HIS A 65 -20.16 -24.54 5.85
C HIS A 65 -21.49 -23.80 5.87
N THR A 66 -22.55 -24.38 5.29
CA THR A 66 -23.93 -23.85 5.27
C THR A 66 -24.24 -23.25 6.63
N PRO A 67 -24.10 -21.92 6.77
CA PRO A 67 -24.25 -21.32 8.07
C PRO A 67 -25.72 -21.43 8.39
N ASP A 68 -26.03 -21.83 9.61
CA ASP A 68 -27.25 -21.35 10.21
C ASP A 68 -27.21 -19.81 10.06
N GLU A 69 -28.04 -19.26 9.16
CA GLU A 69 -28.03 -17.83 8.83
C GLU A 69 -28.17 -16.99 10.11
N GLN A 70 -28.87 -17.54 11.11
CA GLN A 70 -29.05 -16.95 12.42
C GLN A 70 -27.72 -16.75 13.18
N LEU A 71 -26.81 -17.72 13.14
CA LEU A 71 -25.48 -17.57 13.76
C LEU A 71 -24.65 -16.52 13.05
N LEU A 72 -24.75 -16.41 11.73
CA LEU A 72 -24.06 -15.36 11.00
C LEU A 72 -24.56 -13.97 11.44
N GLU A 73 -25.87 -13.79 11.53
CA GLU A 73 -26.49 -12.53 11.97
C GLU A 73 -26.08 -12.15 13.40
N GLU A 74 -25.96 -13.13 14.30
CA GLU A 74 -25.53 -12.91 15.68
C GLU A 74 -24.06 -12.49 15.79
N PHE A 75 -23.17 -13.13 15.03
CA PHE A 75 -21.73 -12.85 15.09
C PHE A 75 -21.29 -11.65 14.24
N TRP A 76 -22.08 -11.26 13.23
CA TRP A 76 -21.73 -10.20 12.29
C TRP A 76 -21.44 -8.83 12.94
N PRO A 77 -22.21 -8.34 13.94
CA PRO A 77 -21.93 -7.08 14.62
C PRO A 77 -20.60 -7.11 15.37
N ILE A 78 -20.29 -8.21 16.05
CA ILE A 78 -19.05 -8.40 16.81
C ILE A 78 -17.86 -8.36 15.85
N TYR A 79 -17.93 -9.13 14.76
CA TYR A 79 -16.90 -9.12 13.72
C TYR A 79 -16.75 -7.73 13.09
N SER A 80 -17.86 -7.07 12.76
CA SER A 80 -17.83 -5.76 12.09
C SER A 80 -17.25 -4.66 12.97
N ALA A 81 -17.54 -4.69 14.27
CA ALA A 81 -16.93 -3.80 15.25
C ALA A 81 -15.41 -4.04 15.37
N ALA A 82 -14.98 -5.31 15.42
CA ALA A 82 -13.57 -5.66 15.55
C ALA A 82 -12.75 -5.40 14.27
N ALA A 83 -13.33 -5.68 13.10
CA ALA A 83 -12.66 -5.51 11.81
C ALA A 83 -12.55 -4.03 11.42
N GLY A 84 -13.56 -3.21 11.75
CA GLY A 84 -13.57 -1.77 11.47
C GLY A 84 -13.24 -1.46 10.00
N LEU A 85 -12.24 -0.59 9.78
CA LEU A 85 -11.80 -0.18 8.44
C LEU A 85 -11.18 -1.32 7.60
N ARG A 86 -10.83 -2.45 8.20
CA ARG A 86 -10.27 -3.60 7.48
C ARG A 86 -11.28 -4.24 6.53
N GLN A 87 -12.59 -4.11 6.78
CA GLN A 87 -13.62 -4.56 5.85
C GLN A 87 -13.69 -3.71 4.56
N GLY A 88 -13.00 -2.58 4.52
CA GLY A 88 -13.11 -1.65 3.41
C GLY A 88 -14.40 -0.83 3.44
N VAL A 89 -14.42 0.21 2.62
CA VAL A 89 -15.56 1.13 2.49
C VAL A 89 -16.44 0.69 1.32
N LYS A 90 -17.76 0.86 1.40
CA LYS A 90 -18.66 0.56 0.27
C LYS A 90 -18.17 1.33 -0.96
N ALA A 91 -17.89 0.61 -2.05
CA ALA A 91 -17.52 1.27 -3.30
C ALA A 91 -18.72 2.08 -3.82
N PRO A 92 -18.49 3.28 -4.38
CA PRO A 92 -19.58 4.05 -4.97
C PRO A 92 -20.17 3.30 -6.18
N ASP A 93 -21.43 3.57 -6.51
CA ASP A 93 -22.14 2.77 -7.53
C ASP A 93 -21.55 2.89 -8.93
N TRP A 94 -20.86 3.99 -9.23
CA TRP A 94 -20.14 4.22 -10.49
C TRP A 94 -18.79 3.50 -10.57
N TRP A 95 -18.29 2.90 -9.48
CA TRP A 95 -17.00 2.22 -9.46
C TRP A 95 -17.09 0.88 -10.20
N PRO A 96 -16.11 0.54 -11.07
CA PRO A 96 -16.10 -0.76 -11.74
C PRO A 96 -16.03 -1.88 -10.71
N LYS A 97 -17.12 -2.66 -10.61
CA LYS A 97 -17.21 -3.82 -9.70
C LYS A 97 -16.52 -4.99 -10.37
N ALA A 98 -15.27 -5.26 -9.99
CA ALA A 98 -14.65 -6.53 -10.30
C ALA A 98 -15.40 -7.63 -9.52
N GLU A 99 -15.60 -8.79 -10.14
CA GLU A 99 -16.26 -9.92 -9.47
C GLU A 99 -15.59 -10.21 -8.12
N GLY A 100 -16.37 -10.12 -7.04
CA GLY A 100 -15.91 -10.43 -5.69
C GLY A 100 -15.25 -9.29 -4.90
N VAL A 101 -15.12 -8.08 -5.44
CA VAL A 101 -14.61 -6.90 -4.71
C VAL A 101 -15.66 -5.77 -4.74
N TYR A 102 -16.52 -5.75 -3.73
CA TYR A 102 -17.58 -4.73 -3.59
C TYR A 102 -17.21 -3.58 -2.63
N ARG A 103 -16.05 -3.69 -1.98
CA ARG A 103 -15.58 -2.72 -0.98
C ARG A 103 -14.18 -2.24 -1.37
N LEU A 104 -13.96 -0.93 -1.24
CA LEU A 104 -12.69 -0.29 -1.50
C LEU A 104 -11.71 -0.60 -0.36
N PRO A 105 -10.50 -1.07 -0.67
CA PRO A 105 -9.46 -1.31 0.34
C PRO A 105 -8.95 0.03 0.85
N VAL A 106 -9.28 0.37 2.10
CA VAL A 106 -8.82 1.62 2.75
C VAL A 106 -7.73 1.38 3.78
N THR A 107 -7.42 0.12 4.08
CA THR A 107 -6.41 -0.19 5.10
C THR A 107 -5.03 -0.22 4.46
N PRO A 108 -4.10 0.67 4.86
CA PRO A 108 -2.79 0.76 4.25
C PRO A 108 -1.91 -0.42 4.63
N LEU A 109 -1.21 -0.96 3.63
CA LEU A 109 -0.05 -1.83 3.80
C LEU A 109 1.20 -0.95 3.73
N TRP A 110 1.64 -0.44 4.88
CA TRP A 110 2.69 0.56 4.97
C TRP A 110 3.96 0.24 4.17
N GLY A 111 4.44 -1.01 4.21
CA GLY A 111 5.62 -1.41 3.46
C GLY A 111 5.47 -1.22 1.94
N GLY A 112 4.32 -1.61 1.38
CA GLY A 112 4.06 -1.43 -0.05
C GLY A 112 3.73 0.01 -0.41
N LEU A 113 3.01 0.73 0.45
CA LEU A 113 2.72 2.16 0.25
C LEU A 113 4.01 3.00 0.18
N VAL A 114 4.93 2.81 1.13
CA VAL A 114 6.22 3.50 1.16
C VAL A 114 7.06 3.14 -0.07
N THR A 115 7.12 1.85 -0.42
CA THR A 115 7.89 1.38 -1.59
C THR A 115 7.35 2.00 -2.89
N ASN A 116 6.03 1.97 -3.11
CA ASN A 116 5.41 2.60 -4.27
C ASN A 116 5.72 4.10 -4.32
N SER A 117 5.58 4.79 -3.18
CA SER A 117 5.84 6.23 -3.09
C SER A 117 7.29 6.58 -3.47
N MET A 118 8.27 5.81 -2.99
CA MET A 118 9.67 5.98 -3.35
C MET A 118 9.93 5.74 -4.84
N ILE A 119 9.31 4.71 -5.42
CA ILE A 119 9.46 4.40 -6.84
C ILE A 119 8.89 5.51 -7.71
N PHE A 120 7.66 5.96 -7.44
CA PHE A 120 7.05 7.06 -8.19
C PHE A 120 7.81 8.36 -8.02
N ALA A 121 8.30 8.65 -6.81
CA ALA A 121 9.16 9.81 -6.57
C ALA A 121 10.47 9.72 -7.38
N ALA A 122 11.11 8.55 -7.42
CA ALA A 122 12.30 8.35 -8.24
C ALA A 122 12.00 8.56 -9.73
N PHE A 123 10.94 7.96 -10.27
CA PHE A 123 10.56 8.15 -11.67
C PHE A 123 10.25 9.61 -12.02
N TYR A 124 9.66 10.37 -11.08
CA TYR A 124 9.30 11.76 -11.31
C TYR A 124 10.52 12.71 -11.19
N PHE A 125 11.31 12.60 -10.13
CA PHE A 125 12.37 13.56 -9.81
C PHE A 125 13.73 13.22 -10.44
N LEU A 126 14.03 11.94 -10.67
CA LEU A 126 15.34 11.52 -11.16
C LEU A 126 15.64 12.09 -12.57
N PRO A 127 14.73 12.05 -13.56
CA PRO A 127 15.02 12.56 -14.91
C PRO A 127 15.36 14.05 -14.91
N GLY A 128 14.60 14.89 -14.20
CA GLY A 128 14.86 16.32 -14.09
C GLY A 128 16.19 16.63 -13.39
N THR A 129 16.49 15.88 -12.33
CA THR A 129 17.77 16.02 -11.59
C THR A 129 18.95 15.59 -12.45
N LEU A 130 18.86 14.46 -13.14
CA LEU A 130 19.90 13.96 -14.05
C LEU A 130 20.10 14.90 -15.24
N PHE A 131 19.04 15.43 -15.83
CA PHE A 131 19.13 16.41 -16.91
C PHE A 131 19.83 17.69 -16.45
N ARG A 132 19.49 18.20 -15.26
CA ARG A 132 20.15 19.37 -14.68
C ARG A 132 21.64 19.13 -14.47
N ILE A 133 22.02 17.99 -13.89
CA ILE A 133 23.41 17.60 -13.66
C ILE A 133 24.15 17.43 -15.00
N ALA A 134 23.55 16.76 -15.98
CA ALA A 134 24.14 16.56 -17.31
C ALA A 134 24.35 17.89 -18.03
N ARG A 135 23.37 18.79 -18.01
CA ARG A 135 23.47 20.14 -18.58
C ARG A 135 24.58 20.96 -17.91
N GLN A 136 24.67 20.93 -16.58
CA GLN A 136 25.74 21.61 -15.84
C GLN A 136 27.12 21.04 -16.20
N ARG A 137 27.26 19.71 -16.24
CA ARG A 137 28.52 19.06 -16.64
C ARG A 137 28.91 19.40 -18.08
N HIS A 138 27.95 19.41 -19.00
CA HIS A 138 28.19 19.77 -20.40
C HIS A 138 28.62 21.24 -20.54
N ARG A 139 27.98 22.16 -19.82
CA ARG A 139 28.38 23.58 -19.77
C ARG A 139 29.80 23.75 -19.22
N ARG A 140 30.15 23.07 -18.12
CA ARG A 140 31.51 23.08 -17.56
C ARG A 140 32.55 22.58 -18.55
N LYS A 141 32.27 21.49 -19.29
CA LYS A 141 33.17 20.96 -20.32
C LYS A 141 33.42 21.93 -21.48
N ARG A 142 32.49 22.85 -21.73
CA ARG A 142 32.61 23.88 -22.77
C ARG A 142 33.11 25.22 -22.22
N ASN A 143 33.60 25.28 -20.98
CA ASN A 143 33.94 26.53 -20.30
C ASN A 143 32.80 27.56 -20.34
N ALA A 144 31.53 27.12 -20.36
CA ALA A 144 30.39 28.01 -20.40
C ALA A 144 29.82 28.26 -19.00
N CYS A 145 29.25 29.45 -18.80
CA CYS A 145 28.58 29.85 -17.57
C CYS A 145 27.47 28.85 -17.19
N LEU A 146 27.47 28.43 -15.93
CA LEU A 146 26.49 27.47 -15.42
C LEU A 146 25.07 28.01 -15.43
N ASN A 147 24.91 29.34 -15.30
CA ASN A 147 23.62 30.01 -15.20
C ASN A 147 23.02 30.30 -16.58
N CYS A 148 23.62 31.22 -17.36
CA CYS A 148 23.12 31.58 -18.68
C CYS A 148 23.56 30.61 -19.79
N GLY A 149 24.77 30.02 -19.72
CA GLY A 149 25.34 29.19 -20.78
C GLY A 149 26.23 29.93 -21.77
N TYR A 150 26.59 31.19 -21.49
CA TYR A 150 27.54 31.98 -22.27
C TYR A 150 28.96 31.41 -22.15
N ASP A 151 29.72 31.36 -23.24
CA ASP A 151 31.09 30.86 -23.24
C ASP A 151 32.01 31.84 -22.47
N PHE A 152 32.70 31.38 -21.42
CA PHE A 152 33.53 32.27 -20.60
C PHE A 152 34.77 32.75 -21.35
N GLY A 153 35.28 32.03 -22.36
CA GLY A 153 36.54 32.41 -23.01
C GLY A 153 37.62 32.80 -21.98
N THR A 154 38.09 34.06 -22.02
CA THR A 154 39.00 34.67 -21.04
C THR A 154 38.33 35.69 -20.10
N LEU A 155 37.02 35.91 -20.22
CA LEU A 155 36.28 36.95 -19.50
C LEU A 155 35.75 36.40 -18.16
N SER A 156 36.04 37.07 -17.06
CA SER A 156 35.44 36.81 -15.75
C SER A 156 35.23 38.15 -15.04
N PRO A 157 34.00 38.51 -14.58
CA PRO A 157 32.75 37.72 -14.50
C PRO A 157 31.96 37.59 -15.83
N CYS A 158 30.90 36.77 -15.85
CA CYS A 158 30.08 36.55 -17.05
C CYS A 158 29.36 37.83 -17.53
N PRO A 159 29.46 38.23 -18.81
CA PRO A 159 28.90 39.50 -19.30
C PRO A 159 27.36 39.53 -19.31
N GLU A 160 26.70 38.38 -19.43
CA GLU A 160 25.22 38.30 -19.51
C GLU A 160 24.55 38.33 -18.13
N CYS A 161 25.11 37.58 -17.17
CA CYS A 161 24.43 37.33 -15.89
C CYS A 161 25.25 37.74 -14.65
N GLY A 162 26.47 38.28 -14.85
CA GLY A 162 27.35 38.73 -13.76
C GLY A 162 27.86 37.62 -12.84
N SER A 163 27.52 36.35 -13.09
CA SER A 163 27.96 35.24 -12.24
C SER A 163 29.47 35.00 -12.39
N THR A 164 30.18 34.87 -11.27
CA THR A 164 31.56 34.41 -11.23
C THR A 164 31.63 32.88 -11.42
N PRO A 165 32.75 32.33 -11.91
CA PRO A 165 32.94 30.89 -12.12
C PRO A 165 32.64 30.02 -10.89
#